data_AF-D3UYS1-F1
#
_entry.id   AF-D3UYS1-F1
#
_cell.length_a   1.000
_cell.length_b   1.000
_cell.length_c   1.000
_cell.angle_alpha   90.00
_cell.angle_beta   90.00
_cell.angle_gamma   90.00
#
_symmetry.space_group_name_H-M   'P 1'
#
loop_
_entity.id
_entity.type
_entity.pdbx_description
1 polymer ?
#
loop_
_entity_poly.entity_id
_entity_poly.type
_entity_poly.pdbx_seq_one_letter_code
_entity_poly.pdbx_strand_id
1 'polypeptide(L)'
;MQSSVKVKKEDTITISYYINGICAFEFNGHIIDKENTLTNSQGFSFVIKTSDEPPLTIIAILKEWVKGNDFIYWKNNKCIEAKNLWLTACLYWQQIFPPKPNKILNASLSLEGINNYLDFFCMLGEAFWGKRGYIGRDFHGFDDLLGDLSYEKSEINIYIENMNKLKLFLERISPPDYNYHEIFMGILVNRKCNINKK
;
A
#
# COMPACT_ATOMS: atom_id res chain seq x y z
N MET A 1 -26.18 -35.05 -7.87
CA MET A 1 -26.40 -34.52 -6.51
C MET A 1 -25.84 -33.10 -6.48
N GLN A 2 -26.71 -32.10 -6.37
CA GLN A 2 -26.32 -30.69 -6.24
C GLN A 2 -25.85 -30.46 -4.80
N SER A 3 -24.55 -30.20 -4.62
CA SER A 3 -23.94 -29.78 -3.37
C SER A 3 -24.28 -28.30 -3.12
N SER A 4 -25.45 -28.03 -2.53
CA SER A 4 -25.85 -26.68 -2.15
C SER A 4 -25.14 -26.23 -0.87
N VAL A 5 -24.49 -25.06 -0.93
CA VAL A 5 -23.85 -24.39 0.22
C VAL A 5 -24.92 -23.64 1.03
N LYS A 6 -24.83 -23.72 2.37
CA LYS A 6 -25.80 -23.15 3.32
C LYS A 6 -25.29 -21.80 3.82
N VAL A 7 -26.15 -20.78 3.87
CA VAL A 7 -25.74 -19.41 4.20
C VAL A 7 -26.82 -18.62 4.97
N LYS A 8 -26.42 -17.74 5.90
CA LYS A 8 -27.27 -16.93 6.80
C LYS A 8 -27.16 -15.43 6.51
N LYS A 9 -28.17 -14.69 7.01
CA LYS A 9 -28.12 -13.22 7.11
C LYS A 9 -27.01 -12.84 8.09
N GLU A 10 -26.20 -11.85 7.75
CA GLU A 10 -24.91 -11.48 8.37
C GLU A 10 -23.71 -12.37 8.04
N ASP A 11 -23.88 -13.52 7.36
CA ASP A 11 -22.71 -14.27 6.91
C ASP A 11 -21.89 -13.42 5.94
N THR A 12 -20.57 -13.45 6.15
CA THR A 12 -19.62 -12.77 5.26
C THR A 12 -19.39 -13.66 4.05
N ILE A 13 -19.71 -13.16 2.85
CA ILE A 13 -19.24 -13.74 1.61
C ILE A 13 -17.90 -13.12 1.28
N THR A 14 -16.89 -13.95 1.05
CA THR A 14 -15.67 -13.55 0.37
C THR A 14 -15.74 -13.98 -1.09
N ILE A 15 -15.65 -13.02 -2.00
CA ILE A 15 -15.52 -13.24 -3.45
C ILE A 15 -14.08 -12.90 -3.83
N SER A 16 -13.32 -13.92 -4.23
CA SER A 16 -11.94 -13.75 -4.68
C SER A 16 -11.84 -14.06 -6.18
N TYR A 17 -11.24 -13.14 -6.94
CA TYR A 17 -11.06 -13.24 -8.39
C TYR A 17 -9.59 -13.47 -8.71
N TYR A 18 -9.30 -14.57 -9.41
CA TYR A 18 -7.95 -14.99 -9.75
C TYR A 18 -7.69 -14.90 -11.25
N ILE A 19 -6.54 -14.31 -11.61
CA ILE A 19 -6.02 -14.29 -12.98
C ILE A 19 -4.76 -15.17 -12.99
N ASN A 20 -4.79 -16.28 -13.73
CA ASN A 20 -3.64 -17.19 -13.86
C ASN A 20 -3.01 -17.61 -12.51
N GLY A 21 -3.86 -17.90 -11.52
CA GLY A 21 -3.44 -18.34 -10.19
C GLY A 21 -3.08 -17.23 -9.20
N ILE A 22 -3.08 -15.96 -9.62
CA ILE A 22 -2.81 -14.79 -8.77
C ILE A 22 -4.14 -14.18 -8.33
N CYS A 23 -4.36 -14.01 -7.02
CA CYS A 23 -5.49 -13.26 -6.49
C CYS A 23 -5.36 -11.80 -6.92
N ALA A 24 -6.29 -11.32 -7.74
CA ALA A 24 -6.29 -9.95 -8.27
C ALA A 24 -7.23 -9.04 -7.47
N PHE A 25 -8.42 -9.54 -7.12
CA PHE A 25 -9.40 -8.82 -6.30
C PHE A 25 -10.03 -9.73 -5.26
N GLU A 26 -10.30 -9.17 -4.09
CA GLU A 26 -11.07 -9.83 -3.06
C GLU A 26 -12.05 -8.84 -2.42
N PHE A 27 -13.32 -9.24 -2.38
CA PHE A 27 -14.42 -8.45 -1.85
C PHE A 27 -15.05 -9.22 -0.69
N ASN A 28 -15.38 -8.50 0.38
CA ASN A 28 -16.21 -9.04 1.45
C ASN A 28 -17.54 -8.31 1.41
N GLY A 29 -18.64 -9.06 1.44
CA GLY A 29 -19.99 -8.51 1.51
C GLY A 29 -20.85 -9.29 2.49
N HIS A 30 -21.88 -8.63 3.01
CA HIS A 30 -22.93 -9.28 3.77
C HIS A 30 -24.09 -9.65 2.85
N ILE A 31 -24.76 -10.75 3.15
CA ILE A 31 -25.93 -11.17 2.37
C ILE A 31 -27.14 -10.32 2.73
N ILE A 32 -27.72 -9.71 1.71
CA ILE A 32 -28.81 -8.74 1.83
C ILE A 32 -30.19 -9.44 1.71
N ASP A 33 -30.33 -10.54 0.95
CA ASP A 33 -31.61 -11.29 0.79
C ASP A 33 -31.46 -12.83 0.87
N LYS A 34 -32.48 -13.51 1.43
CA LYS A 34 -32.51 -14.91 1.94
C LYS A 34 -33.23 -15.89 0.97
N GLU A 35 -33.01 -17.22 0.97
CA GLU A 35 -33.76 -18.21 1.79
C GLU A 35 -33.16 -19.65 1.75
N ASN A 36 -32.86 -20.25 2.92
CA ASN A 36 -33.54 -21.44 3.51
C ASN A 36 -32.87 -21.90 4.82
N THR A 37 -33.63 -22.58 5.68
CA THR A 37 -33.41 -22.74 7.13
C THR A 37 -32.33 -23.75 7.51
N LEU A 38 -31.36 -23.39 8.37
CA LEU A 38 -30.57 -24.35 9.17
C LEU A 38 -29.95 -23.78 10.45
N THR A 39 -29.79 -24.67 11.42
CA THR A 39 -29.18 -24.51 12.74
C THR A 39 -27.65 -24.68 12.68
N ASN A 40 -26.93 -23.83 13.45
CA ASN A 40 -25.46 -23.68 13.61
C ASN A 40 -24.68 -23.00 12.46
N SER A 41 -23.71 -22.14 12.81
CA SER A 41 -23.08 -21.08 11.97
C SER A 41 -21.67 -21.44 11.46
N GLN A 42 -21.39 -21.23 10.16
CA GLN A 42 -20.07 -21.43 9.50
C GLN A 42 -19.90 -20.45 8.32
N GLY A 43 -18.69 -19.99 8.03
CA GLY A 43 -18.39 -19.14 6.86
C GLY A 43 -18.24 -19.93 5.56
N PHE A 44 -18.47 -19.29 4.40
CA PHE A 44 -18.30 -19.90 3.07
C PHE A 44 -17.64 -18.91 2.09
N SER A 45 -16.92 -19.43 1.09
CA SER A 45 -16.22 -18.63 0.07
C SER A 45 -16.64 -19.00 -1.35
N PHE A 46 -16.68 -18.01 -2.24
CA PHE A 46 -16.89 -18.20 -3.67
C PHE A 46 -15.66 -17.75 -4.44
N VAL A 47 -15.07 -18.66 -5.23
CA VAL A 47 -13.82 -18.42 -5.94
C VAL A 47 -14.06 -18.50 -7.44
N ILE A 48 -13.82 -17.39 -8.15
CA ILE A 48 -13.82 -17.35 -9.61
C ILE A 48 -12.37 -17.41 -10.08
N LYS A 49 -12.00 -18.43 -10.84
CA LYS A 49 -10.69 -18.55 -11.49
C LYS A 49 -10.88 -18.46 -12.99
N THR A 50 -10.11 -17.58 -13.64
CA THR A 50 -10.02 -17.54 -15.10
C THR A 50 -8.56 -17.69 -15.56
N SER A 51 -8.40 -18.37 -16.69
CA SER A 51 -7.13 -18.50 -17.43
C SER A 51 -7.17 -17.75 -18.77
N ASP A 52 -8.33 -17.20 -19.13
CA ASP A 52 -8.53 -16.54 -20.43
C ASP A 52 -8.02 -15.09 -20.42
N GLU A 53 -7.78 -14.54 -19.23
CA GLU A 53 -7.16 -13.23 -19.04
C GLU A 53 -5.63 -13.34 -19.07
N PRO A 54 -4.92 -12.35 -19.64
CA PRO A 54 -3.47 -12.31 -19.59
C PRO A 54 -2.96 -12.25 -18.13
N PRO A 55 -1.80 -12.85 -17.82
CA PRO A 55 -1.30 -12.92 -16.45
C PRO A 55 -1.10 -11.52 -15.87
N LEU A 56 -1.52 -11.37 -14.61
CA LEU A 56 -1.25 -10.17 -13.84
C LEU A 56 0.26 -10.10 -13.59
N THR A 57 0.93 -9.20 -14.30
CA THR A 57 2.38 -9.02 -14.28
C THR A 57 2.72 -7.59 -13.89
N ILE A 58 3.97 -7.37 -13.48
CA ILE A 58 4.51 -6.03 -13.26
C ILE A 58 4.29 -5.15 -14.50
N ILE A 59 4.58 -5.67 -15.70
CA ILE A 59 4.41 -4.94 -16.96
C ILE A 59 2.95 -4.50 -17.18
N ALA A 60 1.98 -5.36 -16.83
CA ALA A 60 0.56 -5.01 -16.92
C ALA A 60 0.23 -3.83 -16.00
N ILE A 61 0.75 -3.82 -14.77
CA ILE A 61 0.56 -2.72 -13.81
C ILE A 61 1.15 -1.42 -14.37
N LEU A 62 2.40 -1.46 -14.82
CA LEU A 62 3.08 -0.28 -15.37
C LEU A 62 2.32 0.28 -16.60
N LYS A 63 1.81 -0.58 -17.48
CA LYS A 63 1.02 -0.17 -18.66
C LYS A 63 -0.26 0.56 -18.29
N GLU A 64 -0.99 0.09 -17.29
CA GLU A 64 -2.22 0.74 -16.84
C GLU A 64 -1.94 2.04 -16.09
N TRP A 65 -0.84 2.13 -15.35
CA TRP A 65 -0.41 3.40 -14.76
C TRP A 65 -0.17 4.47 -15.81
N VAL A 66 0.46 4.14 -16.95
CA VAL A 66 0.61 5.08 -18.09
C VAL A 66 -0.75 5.61 -18.55
N LYS A 67 -1.81 4.79 -18.48
CA LYS A 67 -3.18 5.18 -18.85
C LYS A 67 -3.94 5.94 -17.76
N GLY A 68 -3.34 6.17 -16.60
CA GLY A 68 -4.01 6.79 -15.46
C GLY A 68 -4.82 5.82 -14.59
N ASN A 69 -4.76 4.52 -14.88
CA ASN A 69 -5.52 3.50 -14.16
C ASN A 69 -4.72 2.97 -12.98
N ASP A 70 -5.29 3.09 -11.78
CA ASP A 70 -4.70 2.56 -10.54
C ASP A 70 -5.46 1.32 -10.06
N PHE A 71 -5.76 0.42 -10.99
CA PHE A 71 -6.33 -0.89 -10.64
C PHE A 71 -5.36 -1.60 -9.69
N ILE A 72 -5.89 -2.34 -8.71
CA ILE A 72 -5.15 -3.06 -7.65
C ILE A 72 -4.31 -2.21 -6.67
N TYR A 73 -4.67 -0.93 -6.49
CA TYR A 73 -4.03 -0.03 -5.51
C TYR A 73 -3.81 -0.66 -4.13
N TRP A 74 -2.57 -0.66 -3.65
CA TRP A 74 -2.11 -1.48 -2.54
C TRP A 74 -2.82 -1.23 -1.20
N LYS A 75 -3.22 0.02 -0.87
CA LYS A 75 -3.89 0.31 0.42
C LYS A 75 -5.26 -0.36 0.53
N ASN A 76 -5.94 -0.54 -0.60
CA ASN A 76 -7.29 -1.09 -0.65
C ASN A 76 -7.29 -2.56 -1.08
N ASN A 77 -6.13 -3.14 -1.37
CA ASN A 77 -6.03 -4.48 -1.92
C ASN A 77 -5.89 -5.54 -0.82
N LYS A 78 -6.86 -6.44 -0.75
CA LYS A 78 -6.87 -7.58 0.18
C LYS A 78 -6.06 -8.77 -0.32
N CYS A 79 -5.85 -8.89 -1.64
CA CYS A 79 -5.00 -9.93 -2.22
C CYS A 79 -3.52 -9.58 -2.01
N ILE A 80 -2.80 -10.43 -1.27
CA ILE A 80 -1.38 -10.24 -0.95
C ILE A 80 -0.53 -10.26 -2.22
N GLU A 81 -0.85 -11.13 -3.18
CA GLU A 81 -0.08 -11.28 -4.41
C GLU A 81 -0.21 -10.04 -5.31
N ALA A 82 -1.42 -9.51 -5.49
CA ALA A 82 -1.64 -8.26 -6.22
C ALA A 82 -1.02 -7.05 -5.51
N LYS A 83 -1.08 -7.01 -4.17
CA LYS A 83 -0.35 -6.02 -3.38
C LYS A 83 1.16 -6.12 -3.66
N ASN A 84 1.74 -7.31 -3.60
CA ASN A 84 3.16 -7.50 -3.88
C ASN A 84 3.56 -7.09 -5.30
N LEU A 85 2.70 -7.35 -6.29
CA LEU A 85 2.92 -6.89 -7.66
C LEU A 85 2.89 -5.36 -7.76
N TRP A 86 1.96 -4.67 -7.09
CA TRP A 86 1.94 -3.21 -7.01
C TRP A 86 3.24 -2.66 -6.40
N LEU A 87 3.62 -3.17 -5.23
CA LEU A 87 4.83 -2.76 -4.53
C LEU A 87 6.09 -3.02 -5.37
N THR A 88 6.09 -4.12 -6.13
CA THR A 88 7.19 -4.44 -7.05
C THR A 88 7.20 -3.52 -8.26
N ALA A 89 6.05 -3.19 -8.84
CA ALA A 89 5.92 -2.25 -9.94
C ALA A 89 6.43 -0.85 -9.57
N CYS A 90 6.16 -0.42 -8.33
CA CYS A 90 6.72 0.79 -7.75
C CYS A 90 8.27 0.85 -7.86
N LEU A 91 8.98 -0.28 -7.68
CA LEU A 91 10.45 -0.35 -7.82
C LEU A 91 10.93 -0.10 -9.24
N TYR A 92 10.19 -0.63 -10.21
CA TYR A 92 10.52 -0.54 -11.63
C TYR A 92 10.07 0.78 -12.25
N TRP A 93 9.20 1.51 -11.56
CA TRP A 93 8.69 2.79 -12.02
C TRP A 93 9.72 3.89 -11.78
N GLN A 94 10.67 3.98 -12.71
CA GLN A 94 11.77 4.95 -12.70
C GLN A 94 11.35 6.38 -13.06
N GLN A 95 10.07 6.61 -13.38
CA GLN A 95 9.57 7.97 -13.49
C GLN A 95 9.37 8.50 -12.08
N ILE A 96 10.45 9.07 -11.52
CA ILE A 96 10.34 10.09 -10.49
C ILE A 96 9.38 11.11 -11.09
N PHE A 97 8.12 11.12 -10.64
CA PHE A 97 7.25 12.23 -10.96
C PHE A 97 7.78 13.36 -10.08
N PRO A 98 8.54 14.34 -10.63
CA PRO A 98 8.95 15.46 -9.81
C PRO A 98 7.66 16.05 -9.26
N PRO A 99 7.52 16.19 -7.93
CA PRO A 99 6.36 16.84 -7.37
C PRO A 99 6.20 18.18 -8.05
N LYS A 100 4.95 18.58 -8.29
CA LYS A 100 4.58 19.82 -9.02
C LYS A 100 5.60 20.93 -8.76
N PRO A 101 5.94 21.79 -9.74
CA PRO A 101 7.02 22.78 -9.66
C PRO A 101 6.86 23.84 -8.54
N ASN A 102 5.86 23.69 -7.67
CA ASN A 102 5.83 24.32 -6.36
C ASN A 102 7.15 24.17 -5.63
N LYS A 103 7.60 25.31 -5.10
CA LYS A 103 8.80 25.41 -4.27
C LYS A 103 8.63 24.76 -2.89
N ILE A 104 7.39 24.60 -2.43
CA ILE A 104 7.04 24.02 -1.13
C ILE A 104 6.43 22.63 -1.33
N LEU A 105 6.96 21.63 -0.63
CA LEU A 105 6.40 20.28 -0.52
C LEU A 105 5.70 20.13 0.84
N ASN A 106 4.49 19.58 0.84
CA ASN A 106 3.77 19.22 2.06
C ASN A 106 3.50 17.71 2.05
N ALA A 107 4.29 16.96 2.82
CA ALA A 107 4.15 15.52 2.96
C ALA A 107 3.31 15.19 4.21
N SER A 108 2.24 14.41 4.07
CA SER A 108 1.42 13.94 5.19
C SER A 108 1.67 12.47 5.45
N LEU A 109 2.08 12.12 6.67
CA LEU A 109 2.38 10.76 7.08
C LEU A 109 1.29 10.24 8.02
N SER A 110 0.60 9.21 7.56
CA SER A 110 -0.42 8.47 8.31
C SER A 110 -0.09 6.98 8.32
N LEU A 111 -0.15 6.36 9.51
CA LEU A 111 0.10 4.93 9.69
C LEU A 111 -1.18 4.10 9.58
N GLU A 112 -2.23 4.64 8.97
CA GLU A 112 -3.41 3.86 8.62
C GLU A 112 -3.07 2.84 7.51
N GLY A 113 -3.36 1.56 7.76
CA GLY A 113 -3.06 0.47 6.81
C GLY A 113 -1.58 0.08 6.68
N ILE A 114 -0.68 0.65 7.48
CA ILE A 114 0.76 0.37 7.44
C ILE A 114 1.12 -0.74 8.42
N ASN A 115 1.48 -1.91 7.90
CA ASN A 115 1.68 -3.10 8.73
C ASN A 115 3.13 -3.56 8.78
N ASN A 116 3.89 -3.36 7.71
CA ASN A 116 5.24 -3.88 7.55
C ASN A 116 6.20 -2.84 6.97
N TYR A 117 7.47 -3.23 6.89
CA TYR A 117 8.57 -2.41 6.37
C TYR A 117 8.32 -1.90 4.95
N LEU A 118 7.82 -2.73 4.03
CA LEU A 118 7.55 -2.32 2.65
C LEU A 118 6.37 -1.35 2.57
N ASP A 119 5.32 -1.56 3.36
CA ASP A 119 4.18 -0.63 3.44
C ASP A 119 4.65 0.77 3.85
N PHE A 120 5.63 0.85 4.75
CA PHE A 120 6.20 2.12 5.21
C PHE A 120 6.92 2.89 4.09
N PHE A 121 7.80 2.25 3.33
CA PHE A 121 8.48 2.91 2.21
C PHE A 121 7.52 3.29 1.07
N CYS A 122 6.46 2.52 0.84
CA CYS A 122 5.42 2.93 -0.10
C CYS A 122 4.62 4.13 0.40
N MET A 123 4.26 4.18 1.68
CA MET A 123 3.63 5.37 2.27
C MET A 123 4.52 6.62 2.14
N LEU A 124 5.84 6.50 2.38
CA LEU A 124 6.78 7.61 2.18
C LEU A 124 6.84 8.02 0.69
N GLY A 125 6.97 7.06 -0.22
CA GLY A 125 6.92 7.30 -1.66
C GLY A 125 5.69 8.10 -2.07
N GLU A 126 4.52 7.72 -1.56
CA GLU A 126 3.27 8.43 -1.80
C GLU A 126 3.23 9.85 -1.24
N ALA A 127 3.72 10.03 -0.02
CA ALA A 127 3.64 11.31 0.67
C ALA A 127 4.52 12.38 0.01
N PHE A 128 5.64 12.00 -0.59
CA PHE A 128 6.64 12.93 -1.14
C PHE A 128 6.62 13.00 -2.69
N TRP A 129 6.34 11.89 -3.38
CA TRP A 129 6.38 11.80 -4.85
C TRP A 129 5.01 11.43 -5.47
N GLY A 130 3.96 11.37 -4.67
CA GLY A 130 2.59 11.08 -5.11
C GLY A 130 2.31 9.58 -5.27
N LYS A 131 1.08 9.23 -5.68
CA LYS A 131 0.49 7.88 -5.58
C LYS A 131 1.32 6.70 -6.15
N ARG A 132 2.26 6.95 -7.05
CA ARG A 132 3.13 5.95 -7.69
C ARG A 132 4.60 6.12 -7.30
N GLY A 133 4.87 7.11 -6.46
CA GLY A 133 6.17 7.42 -5.92
C GLY A 133 6.68 6.24 -5.11
N TYR A 134 7.91 5.85 -5.41
CA TYR A 134 8.60 4.79 -4.70
C TYR A 134 10.04 5.20 -4.47
N ILE A 135 10.56 4.84 -3.30
CA ILE A 135 11.76 5.46 -2.77
C ILE A 135 12.87 4.49 -2.42
N GLY A 136 12.83 3.29 -3.01
CA GLY A 136 13.69 2.21 -2.59
C GLY A 136 13.11 1.41 -1.42
N ARG A 137 13.78 0.31 -1.11
CA ARG A 137 13.38 -0.64 -0.06
C ARG A 137 14.04 -0.31 1.27
N ASP A 138 14.70 0.82 1.43
CA ASP A 138 15.46 1.12 2.63
C ASP A 138 15.66 2.63 2.86
N PHE A 139 16.24 2.95 4.02
CA PHE A 139 16.50 4.32 4.44
C PHE A 139 17.59 5.02 3.63
N HIS A 140 18.48 4.27 2.96
CA HIS A 140 19.49 4.87 2.09
C HIS A 140 18.84 5.41 0.81
N GLY A 141 17.99 4.61 0.17
CA GLY A 141 17.20 5.06 -0.98
C GLY A 141 16.28 6.23 -0.64
N PHE A 142 15.69 6.22 0.57
CA PHE A 142 14.92 7.37 1.04
C PHE A 142 15.77 8.63 1.18
N ASP A 143 16.93 8.53 1.81
CA ASP A 143 17.83 9.67 2.05
C ASP A 143 18.38 10.25 0.75
N ASP A 144 18.77 9.40 -0.20
CA ASP A 144 19.26 9.81 -1.52
C ASP A 144 18.18 10.63 -2.26
N LEU A 145 16.97 10.09 -2.36
CA LEU A 145 15.87 10.76 -3.07
C LEU A 145 15.37 12.00 -2.34
N LEU A 146 15.33 11.99 -1.02
CA LEU A 146 15.00 13.19 -0.24
C LEU A 146 16.11 14.25 -0.41
N GLY A 147 17.36 13.81 -0.57
CA GLY A 147 18.49 14.66 -0.94
C GLY A 147 18.23 15.40 -2.24
N ASP A 148 17.95 14.67 -3.32
CA ASP A 148 17.60 15.27 -4.62
C ASP A 148 16.41 16.23 -4.50
N LEU A 149 15.37 15.80 -3.79
CA LEU A 149 14.17 16.62 -3.58
C LEU A 149 14.47 17.90 -2.79
N SER A 150 15.40 17.85 -1.82
CA SER A 150 15.82 19.02 -1.03
C SER A 150 16.61 20.05 -1.84
N TYR A 151 17.19 19.66 -2.99
CA TYR A 151 17.78 20.61 -3.94
C TYR A 151 16.72 21.28 -4.82
N GLU A 152 15.64 20.56 -5.16
CA GLU A 152 14.57 21.08 -6.00
C GLU A 152 13.55 21.95 -5.24
N LYS A 153 13.34 21.67 -3.96
CA LYS A 153 12.34 22.34 -3.12
C LYS A 153 12.99 23.31 -2.16
N SER A 154 12.43 24.51 -2.05
CA SER A 154 12.89 25.49 -1.06
C SER A 154 12.45 25.14 0.36
N GLU A 155 11.39 24.35 0.49
CA GLU A 155 10.81 23.99 1.78
C GLU A 155 10.12 22.63 1.71
N ILE A 156 10.35 21.78 2.71
CA ILE A 156 9.72 20.47 2.86
C ILE A 156 9.06 20.40 4.24
N ASN A 157 7.74 20.45 4.28
CA ASN A 157 6.93 20.32 5.49
C ASN A 157 6.41 18.90 5.62
N ILE A 158 6.64 18.28 6.78
CA ILE A 158 6.23 16.92 7.08
C ILE A 158 5.22 16.95 8.22
N TYR A 159 4.00 16.50 7.95
CA TYR A 159 2.92 16.44 8.92
C TYR A 159 2.74 15.00 9.39
N ILE A 160 3.06 14.73 10.65
CA ILE A 160 2.97 13.39 11.24
C ILE A 160 1.73 13.34 12.13
N GLU A 161 0.75 12.51 11.74
CA GLU A 161 -0.55 12.41 12.41
C GLU A 161 -0.45 11.84 13.84
N ASN A 162 0.48 10.91 14.08
CA ASN A 162 0.71 10.39 15.42
C ASN A 162 2.17 9.97 15.61
N MET A 163 2.94 10.87 16.23
CA MET A 163 4.37 10.67 16.45
C MET A 163 4.68 9.45 17.32
N ASN A 164 3.87 9.20 18.36
CA ASN A 164 4.07 8.07 19.26
C ASN A 164 3.82 6.75 18.52
N LYS A 165 2.76 6.69 17.70
CA LYS A 165 2.46 5.52 16.87
C LYS A 165 3.59 5.27 15.85
N LEU A 166 4.17 6.32 15.27
CA LEU A 166 5.32 6.20 14.37
C LEU A 166 6.55 5.65 15.06
N LYS A 167 6.89 6.19 16.22
CA LYS A 167 8.00 5.70 17.02
C LYS A 167 7.84 4.21 17.33
N LEU A 168 6.70 3.82 17.92
CA LEU A 168 6.42 2.42 18.27
C LEU A 168 6.43 1.50 17.06
N PHE A 169 5.90 1.96 15.92
CA PHE A 169 5.92 1.18 14.68
C PHE A 169 7.36 0.93 14.22
N LEU A 170 8.18 1.98 14.10
CA LEU A 170 9.55 1.88 13.62
C LEU A 170 10.44 1.07 14.57
N GLU A 171 10.29 1.22 15.88
CA GLU A 171 10.99 0.39 16.88
C GLU A 171 10.60 -1.09 16.71
N ARG A 172 9.31 -1.39 16.53
CA ARG A 172 8.83 -2.77 16.34
C ARG A 172 9.39 -3.45 15.08
N ILE A 173 9.56 -2.71 13.99
CA ILE A 173 10.09 -3.26 12.73
C ILE A 173 11.62 -3.16 12.61
N SER A 174 12.29 -2.60 13.63
CA SER A 174 13.75 -2.46 13.63
C SER A 174 14.43 -3.82 13.89
N PRO A 175 15.52 -4.14 13.19
CA PRO A 175 16.44 -5.20 13.58
C PRO A 175 17.08 -4.93 14.96
N PRO A 176 17.60 -5.95 15.66
CA PRO A 176 18.10 -5.83 17.02
C PRO A 176 19.17 -4.73 17.27
N ASP A 177 19.99 -4.45 16.26
CA ASP A 177 21.11 -3.49 16.35
C ASP A 177 20.83 -2.14 15.68
N TYR A 178 19.58 -1.89 15.29
CA TYR A 178 19.19 -0.70 14.54
C TYR A 178 18.04 0.01 15.25
N ASN A 179 18.02 1.34 15.12
CA ASN A 179 16.89 2.14 15.55
C ASN A 179 16.33 2.89 14.34
N TYR A 180 15.34 2.30 13.67
CA TYR A 180 14.73 2.90 12.49
C TYR A 180 14.03 4.23 12.80
N HIS A 181 13.56 4.45 14.02
CA HIS A 181 13.02 5.75 14.40
C HIS A 181 14.12 6.82 14.41
N GLU A 182 15.26 6.55 15.04
CA GLU A 182 16.39 7.49 15.05
C GLU A 182 16.95 7.73 13.64
N ILE A 183 17.10 6.69 12.83
CA ILE A 183 17.57 6.80 11.45
C ILE A 183 16.61 7.68 10.64
N PHE A 184 15.31 7.39 10.69
CA PHE A 184 14.29 8.15 9.98
C PHE A 184 14.30 9.63 10.40
N MET A 185 14.26 9.90 11.70
CA MET A 185 14.29 11.28 12.21
C MET A 185 15.60 11.99 11.89
N GLY A 186 16.72 11.29 11.94
CA GLY A 186 18.04 11.80 11.55
C GLY A 186 18.08 12.25 10.09
N ILE A 187 17.54 11.44 9.17
CA ILE A 187 17.41 11.79 7.76
C ILE A 187 16.61 13.09 7.59
N LEU A 188 15.43 13.17 8.21
CA LEU A 188 14.57 14.36 8.10
C LEU A 188 15.26 15.63 8.60
N VAL A 189 15.97 15.55 9.73
CA VAL A 189 16.71 16.68 10.31
C VAL A 189 17.90 17.06 9.42
N ASN A 190 18.68 16.09 8.95
CA ASN A 190 19.84 16.32 8.08
C ASN A 190 19.44 16.99 6.76
N ARG A 191 18.26 16.65 6.22
CA ARG A 191 17.67 17.26 5.02
C ARG A 191 16.87 18.54 5.31
N LYS A 192 16.95 19.08 6.54
CA LYS A 192 16.30 20.33 6.96
C LYS A 192 14.79 20.35 6.73
N CYS A 193 14.13 19.20 6.90
CA CYS A 193 12.68 19.13 6.80
C CYS A 193 12.02 19.76 8.03
N ASN A 194 10.91 20.47 7.82
CA ASN A 194 10.10 21.05 8.87
C ASN A 194 9.10 20.00 9.38
N ILE A 195 9.34 19.48 10.58
CA ILE A 195 8.52 18.42 11.17
C ILE A 195 7.40 19.04 12.03
N ASN A 196 6.17 18.88 11.56
CA ASN A 196 4.96 19.40 12.21
C ASN A 196 4.14 18.24 12.80
N LYS A 197 3.60 18.45 14.00
CA LYS A 197 2.63 17.55 14.61
C LYS A 197 1.25 17.91 14.07
N LYS A 198 0.49 16.93 13.60
CA LYS A 198 -0.90 17.10 13.16
C LYS A 198 -1.86 16.53 14.20
#